data_AF-A0A4Q6C6S3-F1
#
_entry.id   AF-A0A4Q6C6S3-F1
#
_cell.length_a   1.000
_cell.length_b   1.000
_cell.length_c   1.000
_cell.angle_alpha   90.00
_cell.angle_beta   90.00
_cell.angle_gamma   90.00
#
_symmetry.space_group_name_H-M   'P 1'
#
loop_
_entity.id
_entity.type
_entity.pdbx_description
1 polymer ?
#
loop_
_entity_poly.entity_id
_entity_poly.type
_entity_poly.pdbx_seq_one_letter_code
_entity_poly.pdbx_strand_id
1 'polypeptide(L)'
;MIAELLPPLDSQGQSSLWEAIGRRFTNMDYWEADQLCAKDKEFIFDLFPNGKIYTTFLTAEARNAIGKVGKDTEPVWHLLNRIGFKYQDQIDPFDGGPHLWAQTDDVDPVRNSVKAIYSEQSRGVVSESGTPISGLLYRVSHHDPYVAFSADVHLSSDGKLAIAGERAQKLLAQEMKLKAGDTVFFTPYFTET
;
A
#
# COMPACT_ATOMS: atom_id res chain seq x y z
N MET A 1 -9.34 -4.20 -3.35
CA MET A 1 -8.07 -3.46 -3.57
C MET A 1 -7.12 -4.32 -4.38
N ILE A 2 -6.31 -3.70 -5.24
CA ILE A 2 -5.24 -4.34 -6.02
C ILE A 2 -3.92 -3.59 -5.77
N ALA A 3 -2.81 -4.33 -5.71
CA ALA A 3 -1.46 -3.78 -5.71
C ALA A 3 -0.61 -4.55 -6.74
N GLU A 4 0.07 -3.81 -7.62
CA GLU A 4 0.94 -4.33 -8.67
C GLU A 4 2.39 -4.14 -8.21
N LEU A 5 3.19 -5.20 -8.29
CA LEU A 5 4.56 -5.21 -7.76
C LEU A 5 5.56 -5.46 -8.87
N LEU A 6 6.63 -4.67 -8.88
CA LEU A 6 7.67 -4.76 -9.90
C LEU A 6 8.36 -6.14 -9.89
N PRO A 7 8.56 -6.76 -11.06
CA PRO A 7 9.27 -8.02 -11.20
C PRO A 7 10.77 -7.86 -11.02
N PRO A 8 11.53 -8.98 -10.97
CA PRO A 8 12.97 -8.92 -11.15
C PRO A 8 13.30 -8.36 -12.53
N LEU A 9 14.06 -7.28 -12.55
CA LEU A 9 14.67 -6.74 -13.76
C LEU A 9 16.10 -7.27 -13.90
N ASP A 10 16.59 -7.36 -15.14
CA ASP A 10 17.98 -7.77 -15.40
C ASP A 10 18.99 -6.68 -15.00
N SER A 11 20.28 -6.93 -15.24
CA SER A 11 21.35 -5.97 -14.91
C SER A 11 21.28 -4.65 -15.67
N GLN A 12 20.52 -4.58 -16.77
CA GLN A 12 20.27 -3.37 -17.54
C GLN A 12 18.92 -2.74 -17.20
N GLY A 13 18.20 -3.28 -16.21
CA GLY A 13 16.88 -2.83 -15.82
C GLY A 13 15.77 -3.24 -16.80
N GLN A 14 15.96 -4.31 -17.58
CA GLN A 14 14.96 -4.79 -18.55
C GLN A 14 14.12 -5.94 -17.97
N SER A 15 12.84 -6.00 -18.34
CA SER A 15 11.98 -7.13 -17.99
C SER A 15 12.26 -8.33 -18.90
N SER A 16 12.59 -9.47 -18.29
CA SER A 16 12.76 -10.73 -19.02
C SER A 16 11.47 -11.20 -19.70
N LEU A 17 10.29 -10.90 -19.12
CA LEU A 17 9.01 -11.25 -19.73
C LEU A 17 8.73 -10.37 -20.94
N TRP A 18 8.99 -9.06 -20.83
CA TRP A 18 8.83 -8.12 -21.93
C TRP A 18 9.68 -8.51 -23.15
N GLU A 19 10.95 -8.83 -22.92
CA GLU A 19 11.86 -9.28 -23.98
C GLU A 19 11.39 -10.59 -24.67
N ALA A 20 10.74 -11.47 -23.91
CA ALA A 20 10.25 -12.74 -24.43
C ALA A 20 8.92 -12.60 -25.21
N ILE A 21 8.09 -11.61 -24.87
CA ILE A 21 6.75 -11.42 -25.42
C ILE A 21 6.64 -10.06 -26.09
N GLY A 22 6.49 -8.98 -25.30
CA GLY A 22 6.16 -7.63 -25.78
C GLY A 22 7.06 -7.15 -26.92
N ARG A 23 8.39 -7.22 -26.74
CA ARG A 23 9.36 -6.79 -27.76
C ARG A 23 9.20 -7.52 -29.09
N ARG A 24 8.72 -8.77 -29.10
CA ARG A 24 8.51 -9.53 -30.34
C ARG A 24 7.33 -9.02 -31.17
N PHE A 25 6.38 -8.33 -30.55
CA PHE A 25 5.22 -7.73 -31.22
C PHE A 25 5.44 -6.24 -31.52
N THR A 26 6.15 -5.53 -30.64
CA THR A 26 6.30 -4.07 -30.72
C THR A 26 7.65 -3.61 -31.30
N ASN A 27 8.66 -4.48 -31.24
CA ASN A 27 10.07 -4.16 -31.51
C ASN A 27 10.65 -3.03 -30.63
N MET A 28 10.03 -2.76 -29.48
CA MET A 28 10.47 -1.78 -28.49
C MET A 28 11.10 -2.47 -27.28
N ASP A 29 12.15 -1.88 -26.71
CA ASP A 29 12.64 -2.32 -25.41
C ASP A 29 11.67 -1.97 -24.27
N TYR A 30 11.96 -2.43 -23.05
CA TYR A 30 11.06 -2.30 -21.91
C TYR A 30 10.73 -0.83 -21.57
N TRP A 31 11.76 0.03 -21.57
CA TRP A 31 11.60 1.43 -21.18
C TRP A 31 11.00 2.28 -22.30
N GLU A 32 11.31 1.98 -23.56
CA GLU A 32 10.64 2.59 -24.71
C GLU A 32 9.13 2.34 -24.65
N ALA A 33 8.74 1.11 -24.35
CA ALA A 33 7.34 0.72 -24.27
C ALA A 33 6.63 1.28 -23.03
N ASP A 34 7.29 1.30 -21.87
CA ASP A 34 6.76 1.93 -20.63
C ASP A 34 6.46 3.43 -20.86
N GLN A 35 7.40 4.14 -21.47
CA GLN A 35 7.26 5.56 -21.79
C GLN A 35 6.15 5.85 -22.81
N LEU A 36 5.88 4.92 -23.73
CA LEU A 36 4.75 5.02 -24.66
C LEU A 36 3.43 4.72 -23.95
N CYS A 37 3.38 3.66 -23.14
CA CYS A 37 2.21 3.26 -22.35
C CYS A 37 1.71 4.40 -21.43
N ALA A 38 2.63 5.18 -20.87
CA ALA A 38 2.29 6.36 -20.07
C ALA A 38 1.48 7.43 -20.84
N LYS A 39 1.56 7.43 -22.18
CA LYS A 39 0.85 8.38 -23.07
C LYS A 39 -0.34 7.75 -23.77
N ASP A 40 -0.22 6.49 -24.16
CA ASP A 40 -1.22 5.74 -24.90
C ASP A 40 -1.27 4.29 -24.41
N LYS A 41 -2.34 3.95 -23.69
CA LYS A 41 -2.57 2.61 -23.15
C LYS A 41 -3.19 1.67 -24.18
N GLU A 42 -3.80 2.18 -25.25
CA GLU A 42 -4.48 1.36 -26.27
C GLU A 42 -3.48 0.55 -27.09
N PHE A 43 -2.29 1.10 -27.31
CA PHE A 43 -1.19 0.44 -28.02
C PHE A 43 -0.90 -0.98 -27.50
N ILE A 44 -0.93 -1.20 -26.19
CA ILE A 44 -0.70 -2.54 -25.61
C ILE A 44 -1.84 -3.49 -26.01
N PHE A 45 -3.09 -3.06 -25.90
CA PHE A 45 -4.25 -3.90 -26.24
C PHE A 45 -4.29 -4.26 -27.72
N ASP A 46 -3.86 -3.35 -28.59
CA ASP A 46 -3.86 -3.57 -30.03
C ASP A 46 -2.75 -4.51 -30.51
N LEU A 47 -1.59 -4.50 -29.83
CA LEU A 47 -0.41 -5.26 -30.26
C LEU A 47 -0.17 -6.54 -29.47
N PHE A 48 -0.68 -6.64 -28.24
CA PHE A 48 -0.50 -7.86 -27.46
C PHE A 48 -1.31 -9.02 -28.06
N PRO A 49 -0.77 -10.25 -28.00
CA PRO A 49 -1.46 -11.40 -28.54
C PRO A 49 -2.76 -11.66 -27.77
N ASN A 50 -3.86 -11.77 -28.52
CA ASN A 50 -5.14 -12.20 -27.98
C ASN A 50 -5.15 -13.73 -27.84
N GLY A 51 -5.06 -14.24 -26.61
CA GLY A 51 -5.16 -15.68 -26.33
C GLY A 51 -4.20 -16.19 -25.26
N LYS A 52 -4.05 -17.52 -25.20
CA LYS A 52 -3.15 -18.17 -24.23
C LYS A 52 -1.71 -18.13 -24.75
N ILE A 53 -0.80 -17.70 -23.89
CA ILE A 53 0.65 -17.85 -24.10
C ILE A 53 1.11 -19.05 -23.27
N TYR A 54 1.64 -20.08 -23.94
CA TYR A 54 2.19 -21.24 -23.25
C TYR A 54 3.60 -20.91 -22.74
N THR A 55 3.77 -20.91 -21.42
CA THR A 55 5.05 -20.56 -20.77
C THR A 55 6.20 -21.48 -21.19
N THR A 56 5.92 -22.69 -21.67
CA THR A 56 6.91 -23.63 -22.23
C THR A 56 7.69 -23.04 -23.42
N PHE A 57 7.14 -22.08 -24.14
CA PHE A 57 7.82 -21.38 -25.25
C PHE A 57 8.67 -20.19 -24.80
N LEU A 58 8.54 -19.75 -23.56
CA LEU A 58 9.34 -18.66 -23.01
C LEU A 58 10.73 -19.14 -22.61
N THR A 59 11.70 -18.21 -22.59
CA THR A 59 13.04 -18.48 -22.06
C THR A 59 12.98 -18.87 -20.58
N ALA A 60 14.05 -19.48 -20.07
CA ALA A 60 14.09 -19.87 -18.66
C ALA A 60 14.00 -18.64 -17.75
N GLU A 61 14.67 -17.56 -18.14
CA GLU A 61 14.68 -16.27 -17.46
C GLU A 61 13.27 -15.68 -17.38
N ALA A 62 12.55 -15.61 -18.51
CA ALA A 62 11.19 -15.10 -18.56
C ALA A 62 10.23 -15.95 -17.73
N ARG A 63 10.30 -17.29 -17.82
CA ARG A 63 9.49 -18.18 -17.00
C ARG A 63 9.73 -17.99 -15.50
N ASN A 64 10.98 -17.81 -15.11
CA ASN A 64 11.35 -17.66 -13.71
C ASN A 64 10.97 -16.29 -13.13
N ALA A 65 10.76 -15.28 -13.98
CA ALA A 65 10.32 -13.95 -13.57
C ALA A 65 8.80 -13.88 -13.30
N ILE A 66 7.99 -14.77 -13.88
CA ILE A 66 6.52 -14.75 -13.75
C ILE A 66 6.09 -14.83 -12.29
N GLY A 67 5.34 -13.82 -11.85
CA GLY A 67 4.78 -13.73 -10.50
C GLY A 67 5.83 -13.57 -9.40
N LYS A 68 7.05 -13.19 -9.76
CA LYS A 68 8.13 -12.88 -8.82
C LYS A 68 8.27 -11.38 -8.65
N VAL A 69 8.85 -10.98 -7.52
CA VAL A 69 9.19 -9.58 -7.24
C VAL A 69 10.70 -9.39 -7.28
N GLY A 70 11.15 -8.20 -7.68
CA GLY A 70 12.55 -7.82 -7.59
C GLY A 70 13.00 -7.68 -6.13
N LYS A 71 14.31 -7.76 -5.89
CA LYS A 71 14.90 -7.69 -4.54
C LYS A 71 14.45 -6.44 -3.75
N ASP A 72 14.40 -5.29 -4.42
CA ASP A 72 13.98 -4.03 -3.79
C ASP A 72 12.46 -3.96 -3.53
N THR A 73 11.70 -4.89 -4.12
CA THR A 73 10.24 -4.99 -3.99
C THR A 73 9.81 -6.07 -2.98
N GLU A 74 10.71 -6.99 -2.59
CA GLU A 74 10.45 -8.01 -1.56
C GLU A 74 9.86 -7.45 -0.24
N PRO A 75 10.36 -6.32 0.32
CA PRO A 75 9.79 -5.77 1.54
C PRO A 75 8.31 -5.37 1.38
N VAL A 76 7.94 -4.85 0.21
CA VAL A 76 6.56 -4.45 -0.10
C VAL A 76 5.66 -5.69 -0.21
N TRP A 77 6.13 -6.75 -0.87
CA TRP A 77 5.44 -8.03 -0.93
C TRP A 77 5.12 -8.56 0.47
N HIS A 78 6.10 -8.58 1.37
CA HIS A 78 5.93 -9.07 2.73
C HIS A 78 4.98 -8.19 3.55
N LEU A 79 5.09 -6.87 3.43
CA LEU A 79 4.19 -5.92 4.08
C LEU A 79 2.74 -6.13 3.65
N LEU A 80 2.48 -6.17 2.34
CA LEU A 80 1.13 -6.34 1.80
C LEU A 80 0.51 -7.68 2.22
N ASN A 81 1.28 -8.78 2.13
CA ASN A 81 0.82 -10.10 2.57
C ASN A 81 0.46 -10.14 4.06
N ARG A 82 1.22 -9.39 4.88
CA ARG A 82 0.99 -9.28 6.33
C ARG A 82 -0.32 -8.57 6.63
N ILE A 83 -0.66 -7.53 5.89
CA ILE A 83 -1.88 -6.72 6.13
C ILE A 83 -3.13 -7.23 5.39
N GLY A 84 -3.11 -8.46 4.89
CA GLY A 84 -4.29 -9.13 4.32
C GLY A 84 -4.30 -9.30 2.80
N PHE A 85 -3.33 -8.75 2.06
CA PHE A 85 -3.24 -9.02 0.63
C PHE A 85 -2.81 -10.46 0.33
N LYS A 86 -3.26 -10.99 -0.80
CA LYS A 86 -2.91 -12.32 -1.29
C LYS A 86 -2.63 -12.29 -2.79
N TYR A 87 -1.65 -13.08 -3.21
CA TYR A 87 -1.45 -13.37 -4.62
C TYR A 87 -2.59 -14.26 -5.15
N GLN A 88 -3.14 -13.93 -6.31
CA GLN A 88 -4.30 -14.60 -6.92
C GLN A 88 -3.99 -15.19 -8.30
N ASP A 89 -2.75 -15.66 -8.50
CA ASP A 89 -2.29 -16.21 -9.79
C ASP A 89 -2.47 -15.24 -10.97
N GLN A 90 -2.34 -13.94 -10.69
CA GLN A 90 -2.44 -12.86 -11.66
C GLN A 90 -1.14 -12.06 -11.68
N ILE A 91 -0.73 -11.68 -12.88
CA ILE A 91 0.48 -10.90 -13.11
C ILE A 91 0.15 -9.71 -14.02
N ASP A 92 1.00 -8.70 -13.99
CA ASP A 92 1.03 -7.66 -14.99
C ASP A 92 1.42 -8.32 -16.33
N PRO A 93 0.58 -8.20 -17.38
CA PRO A 93 0.86 -8.79 -18.68
C PRO A 93 2.09 -8.19 -19.38
N PHE A 94 2.52 -6.99 -18.99
CA PHE A 94 3.64 -6.26 -19.53
C PHE A 94 4.97 -6.82 -19.03
N ASP A 95 5.13 -6.90 -17.71
CA ASP A 95 6.44 -7.17 -17.08
C ASP A 95 6.50 -8.48 -16.27
N GLY A 96 5.35 -9.08 -15.94
CA GLY A 96 5.24 -10.32 -15.20
C GLY A 96 5.20 -10.18 -13.68
N GLY A 97 5.19 -8.94 -13.18
CA GLY A 97 5.06 -8.60 -11.78
C GLY A 97 3.74 -9.10 -11.19
N PRO A 98 3.72 -9.61 -9.95
CA PRO A 98 2.50 -10.20 -9.39
C PRO A 98 1.48 -9.15 -8.96
N HIS A 99 0.20 -9.47 -9.17
CA HIS A 99 -0.93 -8.73 -8.61
C HIS A 99 -1.36 -9.32 -7.27
N LEU A 100 -1.37 -8.47 -6.25
CA LEU A 100 -1.86 -8.79 -4.92
C LEU A 100 -3.24 -8.18 -4.73
N TRP A 101 -4.14 -8.95 -4.13
CA TRP A 101 -5.54 -8.58 -3.94
C TRP A 101 -5.94 -8.67 -2.47
N ALA A 102 -6.82 -7.76 -2.04
CA ALA A 102 -7.47 -7.81 -0.74
C ALA A 102 -8.88 -7.24 -0.84
N GLN A 103 -9.82 -7.77 -0.04
CA GLN A 103 -11.07 -7.07 0.22
C GLN A 103 -10.77 -5.89 1.15
N THR A 104 -11.34 -4.72 0.86
CA THR A 104 -11.01 -3.48 1.59
C THR A 104 -11.22 -3.63 3.10
N ASP A 105 -12.31 -4.29 3.50
CA ASP A 105 -12.66 -4.49 4.91
C ASP A 105 -11.77 -5.53 5.62
N ASP A 106 -11.06 -6.36 4.85
CA ASP A 106 -10.11 -7.34 5.37
C ASP A 106 -8.68 -6.80 5.47
N VAL A 107 -8.42 -5.60 4.95
CA VAL A 107 -7.10 -4.95 5.02
C VAL A 107 -6.90 -4.42 6.43
N ASP A 108 -5.90 -4.94 7.13
CA ASP A 108 -5.79 -4.71 8.57
C ASP A 108 -5.74 -3.22 9.00
N PRO A 109 -5.01 -2.29 8.33
CA PRO A 109 -5.08 -0.86 8.65
C PRO A 109 -6.48 -0.25 8.55
N VAL A 110 -7.31 -0.77 7.64
CA VAL A 110 -8.70 -0.36 7.46
C VAL A 110 -9.55 -0.97 8.56
N ARG A 111 -9.48 -2.30 8.74
CA ARG A 111 -10.26 -3.06 9.72
C ARG A 111 -10.02 -2.60 11.15
N ASN A 112 -8.77 -2.30 11.50
CA ASN A 112 -8.37 -1.92 12.85
C ASN A 112 -8.45 -0.40 13.10
N SER A 113 -8.88 0.38 12.10
CA SER A 113 -9.09 1.81 12.29
C SER A 113 -10.29 2.07 13.21
N VAL A 114 -10.12 2.97 14.16
CA VAL A 114 -11.17 3.36 15.10
C VAL A 114 -11.51 4.84 14.95
N LYS A 115 -12.80 5.14 15.05
CA LYS A 115 -13.32 6.51 15.18
C LYS A 115 -13.33 6.89 16.66
N ALA A 116 -12.78 8.05 17.00
CA ALA A 116 -12.72 8.54 18.37
C ALA A 116 -13.02 10.06 18.44
N ILE A 117 -13.27 10.54 19.65
CA ILE A 117 -13.45 11.96 19.95
C ILE A 117 -12.19 12.50 20.63
N TYR A 118 -11.59 13.53 20.04
CA TYR A 118 -10.37 14.14 20.56
C TYR A 118 -10.62 14.84 21.90
N SER A 119 -9.72 14.60 22.86
CA SER A 119 -9.68 15.22 24.19
C SER A 119 -8.33 15.86 24.43
N GLU A 120 -8.35 17.11 24.90
CA GLU A 120 -7.14 17.81 25.39
C GLU A 120 -6.69 17.31 26.76
N GLN A 121 -7.55 16.60 27.50
CA GLN A 121 -7.26 16.10 28.83
C GLN A 121 -6.81 14.65 28.77
N SER A 122 -5.49 14.43 28.76
CA SER A 122 -4.89 13.10 28.84
C SER A 122 -5.17 12.39 30.17
N ARG A 123 -5.28 13.12 31.28
CA ARG A 123 -5.49 12.55 32.64
C ARG A 123 -6.83 11.84 32.84
N GLY A 124 -7.83 12.10 31.99
CA GLY A 124 -9.16 11.47 32.06
C GLY A 124 -9.41 10.41 30.98
N VAL A 125 -8.48 10.26 30.03
CA VAL A 125 -8.54 9.27 28.96
C VAL A 125 -7.44 8.25 29.25
N VAL A 126 -7.80 7.20 29.99
CA VAL A 126 -6.86 6.12 30.32
C VAL A 126 -7.19 4.95 29.40
N SER A 127 -6.19 4.46 28.67
CA SER A 127 -6.31 3.18 27.95
C SER A 127 -6.55 2.06 28.96
N GLU A 128 -7.23 0.97 28.58
CA GLU A 128 -7.50 -0.13 29.51
C GLU A 128 -6.21 -0.69 30.16
N SER A 129 -5.08 -0.63 29.44
CA SER A 129 -3.75 -1.01 29.92
C SER A 129 -2.96 0.12 30.61
N GLY A 130 -3.46 1.36 30.59
CA GLY A 130 -2.76 2.56 31.06
C GLY A 130 -1.57 3.00 30.20
N THR A 131 -1.18 2.21 29.19
CA THR A 131 -0.04 2.49 28.31
C THR A 131 -0.54 3.11 26.98
N PRO A 132 0.13 4.14 26.44
CA PRO A 132 -0.18 4.66 25.11
C PRO A 132 -0.02 3.60 24.02
N ILE A 133 -0.80 3.72 22.97
CA ILE A 133 -0.72 2.88 21.77
C ILE A 133 -0.18 3.74 20.62
N SER A 134 0.85 3.25 19.93
CA SER A 134 1.41 3.92 18.76
C SER A 134 0.60 3.61 17.50
N GLY A 135 0.35 4.61 16.67
CA GLY A 135 -0.36 4.43 15.40
C GLY A 135 -0.45 5.70 14.58
N LEU A 136 -1.24 5.65 13.51
CA LEU A 136 -1.57 6.80 12.67
C LEU A 136 -2.84 7.49 13.19
N LEU A 137 -2.71 8.75 13.60
CA LEU A 137 -3.81 9.64 13.94
C LEU A 137 -4.12 10.53 12.73
N TYR A 138 -5.37 10.57 12.30
CA TYR A 138 -5.77 11.32 11.10
C TYR A 138 -7.18 11.88 11.20
N ARG A 139 -7.50 12.79 10.28
CA ARG A 139 -8.84 13.38 10.11
C ARG A 139 -9.38 13.06 8.73
N VAL A 140 -10.69 12.86 8.66
CA VAL A 140 -11.42 12.77 7.40
C VAL A 140 -12.25 14.04 7.27
N SER A 141 -11.94 14.87 6.26
CA SER A 141 -12.67 16.09 5.92
C SER A 141 -12.86 16.14 4.41
N HIS A 142 -14.01 16.61 3.95
CA HIS A 142 -14.26 16.85 2.52
C HIS A 142 -13.78 18.24 2.07
N HIS A 143 -13.43 19.12 3.02
CA HIS A 143 -13.08 20.51 2.74
C HIS A 143 -11.62 20.84 3.08
N ASP A 144 -10.99 20.08 3.97
CA ASP A 144 -9.60 20.26 4.36
C ASP A 144 -8.70 19.20 3.72
N PRO A 145 -7.41 19.50 3.46
CA PRO A 145 -6.43 18.50 3.07
C PRO A 145 -6.37 17.34 4.06
N TYR A 146 -6.18 16.12 3.53
CA TYR A 146 -5.92 14.96 4.37
C TYR A 146 -4.60 15.11 5.12
N VAL A 147 -4.64 14.91 6.43
CA VAL A 147 -3.46 14.92 7.30
C VAL A 147 -3.48 13.69 8.20
N ALA A 148 -2.32 13.04 8.31
CA ALA A 148 -2.10 11.89 9.18
C ALA A 148 -0.73 12.02 9.83
N PHE A 149 -0.65 11.68 11.11
CA PHE A 149 0.59 11.75 11.89
C PHE A 149 0.78 10.47 12.69
N SER A 150 2.04 10.03 12.79
CA SER A 150 2.41 9.04 13.79
C SER A 150 2.24 9.66 15.18
N ALA A 151 1.49 9.00 16.06
CA ALA A 151 1.27 9.46 17.42
C ALA A 151 1.13 8.28 18.39
N ASP A 152 1.61 8.50 19.61
CA ASP A 152 1.25 7.68 20.76
C ASP A 152 -0.03 8.27 21.37
N VAL A 153 -1.04 7.45 21.58
CA VAL A 153 -2.36 7.92 22.06
C VAL A 153 -2.86 7.07 23.21
N HIS A 154 -3.57 7.70 24.14
CA HIS A 154 -4.47 7.01 25.04
C HIS A 154 -5.86 6.99 24.39
N LEU A 155 -6.43 5.79 24.26
CA LEU A 155 -7.77 5.56 23.77
C LEU A 155 -8.60 4.91 24.87
N SER A 156 -9.66 5.58 25.32
CA SER A 156 -10.56 5.06 26.34
C SER A 156 -11.67 4.21 25.74
N SER A 157 -12.26 3.32 26.55
CA SER A 157 -13.38 2.45 26.14
C SER A 157 -14.66 3.23 25.80
N ASP A 158 -14.82 4.46 26.27
CA ASP A 158 -15.92 5.37 25.89
C ASP A 158 -15.66 6.15 24.58
N GLY A 159 -14.58 5.82 23.85
CA GLY A 159 -14.29 6.36 22.52
C GLY A 159 -13.64 7.73 22.53
N LYS A 160 -13.00 8.15 23.62
CA LYS A 160 -12.16 9.37 23.65
C LYS A 160 -10.72 9.05 23.37
N LEU A 161 -10.03 9.97 22.70
CA LEU A 161 -8.63 9.86 22.34
C LEU A 161 -7.86 11.10 22.82
N ALA A 162 -6.78 10.88 23.54
CA ALA A 162 -5.82 11.93 23.90
C ALA A 162 -4.43 11.56 23.39
N ILE A 163 -3.70 12.55 22.88
CA ILE A 163 -2.31 12.36 22.42
C ILE A 163 -1.41 12.29 23.65
N ALA A 164 -0.57 11.26 23.73
CA ALA A 164 0.37 11.10 24.82
C ALA A 164 1.54 12.09 24.72
N GLY A 165 1.85 12.74 25.84
CA GLY A 165 2.92 13.75 25.92
C GLY A 165 2.47 15.16 25.51
N GLU A 166 2.67 16.11 26.42
CA GLU A 166 2.17 17.50 26.28
C GLU A 166 2.73 18.22 25.03
N ARG A 167 4.02 18.03 24.74
CA ARG A 167 4.66 18.63 23.56
C ARG A 167 4.11 18.08 22.26
N ALA A 168 3.96 16.76 22.16
CA ALA A 168 3.39 16.10 20.99
C ALA A 168 1.93 16.50 20.79
N GLN A 169 1.15 16.50 21.87
CA GLN A 169 -0.24 16.95 21.86
C GLN A 169 -0.36 18.37 21.33
N LYS A 170 0.42 19.33 21.86
CA LYS A 170 0.37 20.72 21.42
C LYS A 170 0.72 20.88 19.94
N LEU A 171 1.80 20.23 19.49
CA LEU A 171 2.26 20.30 18.10
C LEU A 171 1.22 19.70 17.16
N LEU A 172 0.78 18.46 17.41
CA LEU A 172 -0.16 17.77 16.55
C LEU A 172 -1.55 18.41 16.56
N ALA A 173 -2.03 18.90 17.70
CA ALA A 173 -3.29 19.64 17.74
C ALA A 173 -3.24 20.93 16.92
N GLN A 174 -2.09 21.62 16.90
CA GLN A 174 -1.89 22.80 16.07
C GLN A 174 -1.85 22.43 14.58
N GLU A 175 -1.01 21.47 14.18
CA GLU A 175 -0.85 21.06 12.78
C GLU A 175 -2.14 20.45 12.19
N MET A 176 -2.83 19.63 12.97
CA MET A 176 -4.10 19.02 12.59
C MET A 176 -5.32 19.93 12.83
N LYS A 177 -5.13 21.13 13.39
CA LYS A 177 -6.19 22.08 13.79
C LYS A 177 -7.29 21.42 14.65
N LEU A 178 -6.89 20.59 15.60
CA LEU A 178 -7.80 19.87 16.49
C LEU A 178 -8.33 20.77 17.60
N LYS A 179 -9.60 20.57 17.94
CA LYS A 179 -10.27 21.13 19.11
C LYS A 179 -10.91 20.00 19.90
N ALA A 180 -10.96 20.13 21.24
CA ALA A 180 -11.68 19.17 22.06
C ALA A 180 -13.11 18.93 21.54
N GLY A 181 -13.48 17.65 21.37
CA GLY A 181 -14.76 17.26 20.76
C GLY A 181 -14.69 16.94 19.26
N ASP A 182 -13.58 17.26 18.58
CA ASP A 182 -13.42 16.91 17.17
C ASP A 182 -13.42 15.38 16.96
N THR A 183 -14.03 14.94 15.87
CA THR A 183 -13.92 13.55 15.42
C THR A 183 -12.55 13.32 14.78
N VAL A 184 -11.85 12.29 15.27
CA VAL A 184 -10.58 11.81 14.73
C VAL A 184 -10.66 10.32 14.44
N PHE A 185 -9.73 9.84 13.63
CA PHE A 185 -9.55 8.43 13.35
C PHE A 185 -8.14 8.00 13.74
N PHE A 186 -8.02 6.79 14.25
CA PHE A 186 -6.76 6.23 14.70
C PHE A 186 -6.60 4.81 14.22
N THR A 187 -5.48 4.50 13.56
CA THR A 187 -5.11 3.15 13.16
C THR A 187 -3.86 2.74 13.94
N PRO A 188 -3.96 1.78 14.88
CA PRO A 188 -2.79 1.30 15.61
C PRO A 188 -1.79 0.64 14.67
N TYR A 189 -0.50 0.78 14.96
CA TYR A 189 0.53 0.02 14.23
C TYR A 189 0.44 -1.46 14.58
N PHE A 190 0.86 -2.29 13.63
CA PHE A 190 1.06 -3.71 13.86
C PHE A 190 2.17 -3.92 14.89
N THR A 191 1.82 -4.42 16.06
CA THR A 191 2.78 -5.00 16.99
C THR A 191 2.94 -6.47 16.64
N GLU A 192 4.17 -6.91 16.34
CA GLU A 192 4.45 -8.33 16.13
C GLU A 192 4.11 -9.10 17.41
N THR A 193 3.21 -10.09 17.31
CA THR A 193 3.04 -11.18 18.27
C THR A 193 3.80 -12.39 17.79
#